data_AF-A0A7W6VB48-F1
#
_entry.id   AF-A0A7W6VB48-F1
#
_cell.length_a   1.000
_cell.length_b   1.000
_cell.length_c   1.000
_cell.angle_alpha   90.00
_cell.angle_beta   90.00
_cell.angle_gamma   90.00
#
_symmetry.space_group_name_H-M   'P 1'
#
loop_
_entity.id
_entity.type
_entity.pdbx_description
1 polymer ?
#
loop_
_entity_poly.entity_id
_entity_poly.type
_entity_poly.pdbx_seq_one_letter_code
_entity_poly.pdbx_strand_id
1 'polypeptide(L)' 'MFEAAIVLLYGLVTAAAIAVTMLEGWANHDGVTLHRLAGLIACLLWPLTLVLFVLHGCVMRLLTRLSRSAA' A
#
# COMPACT_ATOMS: atom_id res chain seq x y z
N MET A 1 12.15 -7.97 11.08
CA MET A 1 10.86 -8.31 11.75
C MET A 1 9.88 -7.14 11.69
N PHE A 2 10.30 -5.94 12.10
CA PHE A 2 9.47 -4.73 12.12
C PHE A 2 8.94 -4.33 10.73
N GLU A 3 9.76 -4.40 9.68
CA GLU A 3 9.35 -4.08 8.30
C GLU A 3 8.24 -5.03 7.81
N ALA A 4 8.36 -6.34 8.09
CA ALA A 4 7.34 -7.32 7.75
C ALA A 4 6.03 -7.07 8.50
N ALA A 5 6.10 -6.69 9.78
CA ALA A 5 4.90 -6.33 10.56
C ALA A 5 4.21 -5.08 10.00
N ILE A 6 4.97 -4.07 9.58
CA ILE A 6 4.42 -2.86 8.94
C ILE A 6 3.75 -3.19 7.60
N VAL A 7 4.41 -3.98 6.76
CA VAL A 7 3.85 -4.42 5.47
C VAL A 7 2.56 -5.20 5.68
N LEU A 8 2.54 -6.12 6.65
CA LEU A 8 1.35 -6.90 7.00
C LEU A 8 0.22 -6.01 7.51
N LEU A 9 0.51 -5.04 8.38
CA LEU A 9 -0.50 -4.13 8.92
C LEU A 9 -1.14 -3.28 7.81
N TYR A 10 -0.32 -2.67 6.94
CA TYR A 10 -0.80 -1.86 5.83
C TYR A 10 -1.58 -2.70 4.81
N GLY A 11 -1.10 -3.91 4.52
CA GLY A 11 -1.80 -4.85 3.65
C GLY A 11 -3.15 -5.28 4.22
N LEU A 12 -3.21 -5.58 5.52
CA LEU A 12 -4.44 -6.00 6.20
C LEU A 12 -5.48 -4.88 6.23
N VAL A 13 -5.07 -3.65 6.54
CA VAL A 13 -5.97 -2.48 6.52
C VAL A 13 -6.52 -2.24 5.11
N THR A 14 -5.67 -2.36 4.09
CA THR A 14 -6.10 -2.23 2.69
C THR A 14 -7.09 -3.33 2.32
N ALA A 15 -6.82 -4.59 2.67
CA ALA A 15 -7.71 -5.71 2.41
C ALA A 15 -9.06 -5.56 3.13
N ALA A 16 -9.04 -5.12 4.39
CA ALA A 16 -10.25 -4.86 5.16
C ALA A 16 -11.09 -3.74 4.52
N ALA A 17 -10.47 -2.64 4.08
CA ALA A 17 -11.16 -1.55 3.41
C ALA A 17 -11.78 -1.98 2.07
N ILE A 18 -11.07 -2.80 1.28
CA ILE A 18 -11.61 -3.41 0.05
C ILE A 18 -12.82 -4.29 0.37
N ALA A 19 -12.70 -5.17 1.37
CA ALA A 19 -13.75 -6.09 1.76
C ALA A 19 -15.01 -5.35 2.25
N VAL A 20 -14.85 -4.31 3.08
CA VAL A 20 -15.96 -3.46 3.54
C VAL A 20 -16.64 -2.78 2.35
N THR A 21 -15.86 -2.20 1.44
CA THR A 21 -16.41 -1.51 0.25
C THR A 21 -17.22 -2.44 -0.65
N MET A 22 -16.77 -3.69 -0.81
CA MET A 22 -17.49 -4.73 -1.56
C MET A 22 -18.76 -5.19 -0.82
N LEU A 23 -18.65 -5.44 0.49
CA LEU A 23 -19.79 -5.84 1.34
C LEU A 23 -20.90 -4.79 1.31
N GLU A 24 -20.52 -3.53 1.41
CA GLU A 24 -21.43 -2.40 1.38
C GLU A 24 -22.11 -2.27 0.00
N GLY A 25 -21.57 -2.88 -1.08
CA GLY A 25 -22.12 -2.82 -2.45
C GLY A 25 -23.04 -3.94 -2.78
N TRP A 26 -22.70 -5.08 -2.21
CA TRP A 26 -23.61 -6.18 -2.12
C TRP A 26 -24.84 -5.80 -1.27
N ALA A 27 -24.65 -5.19 -0.09
CA ALA A 27 -25.74 -4.81 0.80
C ALA A 27 -26.71 -3.79 0.17
N ASN A 28 -26.20 -2.77 -0.50
CA ASN A 28 -27.03 -1.74 -1.12
C ASN A 28 -27.62 -2.14 -2.48
N HIS A 29 -27.29 -3.31 -3.03
CA HIS A 29 -27.64 -3.71 -4.41
C HIS A 29 -27.15 -2.75 -5.52
N ASP A 30 -26.33 -1.74 -5.16
CA ASP A 30 -25.82 -0.69 -6.05
C ASP A 30 -24.58 -1.13 -6.86
N GLY A 31 -24.05 -2.33 -6.62
CA GLY A 31 -22.85 -2.83 -7.29
C GLY A 31 -21.62 -1.97 -7.02
N VAL A 32 -20.68 -1.90 -7.97
CA VAL A 32 -19.47 -1.06 -7.85
C VAL A 32 -19.73 0.30 -8.49
N THR A 33 -20.06 1.29 -7.67
CA THR A 33 -20.22 2.68 -8.13
C THR A 33 -18.86 3.34 -8.39
N LEU A 34 -18.81 4.31 -9.32
CA LEU A 34 -17.59 5.09 -9.64
C LEU A 34 -16.97 5.73 -8.39
N HIS A 35 -17.80 6.16 -7.43
CA HIS A 35 -17.34 6.74 -6.17
C HIS A 35 -16.58 5.72 -5.31
N ARG A 36 -17.04 4.48 -5.27
CA ARG A 36 -16.35 3.40 -4.55
C ARG A 36 -15.11 2.90 -5.24
N LEU A 37 -15.11 2.90 -6.58
CA LEU A 37 -13.89 2.63 -7.34
C LEU A 37 -12.83 3.70 -7.02
N ALA A 38 -13.21 4.97 -6.96
CA ALA A 38 -12.31 6.05 -6.56
C ALA A 38 -11.81 5.88 -5.11
N GLY A 39 -12.70 5.48 -4.18
CA GLY A 39 -12.32 5.16 -2.80
C GLY A 39 -11.35 3.98 -2.70
N LEU A 40 -11.55 2.93 -3.50
CA LEU A 40 -10.64 1.78 -3.61
C LEU A 40 -9.27 2.20 -4.14
N ILE A 41 -9.24 2.98 -5.24
CA ILE A 41 -7.98 3.48 -5.82
C ILE A 41 -7.24 4.38 -4.81
N ALA A 42 -7.97 5.26 -4.13
CA ALA A 42 -7.40 6.10 -3.07
C ALA A 42 -6.87 5.26 -1.89
N CYS A 43 -7.57 4.16 -1.55
CA CYS A 43 -7.11 3.23 -0.52
C CYS A 43 -5.82 2.53 -0.93
N LEU A 44 -5.63 2.17 -2.22
CA LEU A 44 -4.37 1.63 -2.74
C LEU A 44 -3.22 2.64 -2.72
N LEU A 45 -3.51 3.95 -2.71
CA LEU A 45 -2.49 4.98 -2.58
C LEU A 45 -1.79 4.91 -1.21
N TRP A 46 -2.49 4.45 -0.18
CA TRP A 46 -1.96 4.31 1.18
C TRP A 46 -0.79 3.31 1.28
N PRO A 47 -0.93 2.02 0.89
CA PRO A 47 0.19 1.07 0.86
C PRO A 47 1.25 1.45 -0.19
N LEU A 48 0.89 2.19 -1.23
CA LEU A 48 1.85 2.62 -2.25
C LEU A 48 2.92 3.57 -1.67
N THR A 49 2.53 4.48 -0.77
CA THR A 49 3.49 5.35 -0.07
C THR A 49 4.50 4.55 0.75
N LEU A 50 4.08 3.42 1.34
CA LEU A 50 4.96 2.52 2.07
C LEU A 50 6.01 1.88 1.16
N VAL A 51 5.58 1.40 -0.02
CA VAL A 51 6.48 0.82 -1.04
C VAL A 51 7.53 1.84 -1.47
N LEU A 52 7.13 3.09 -1.72
CA LEU A 52 8.06 4.16 -2.06
C LEU A 52 9.07 4.43 -0.95
N PHE A 53 8.64 4.42 0.31
CA PHE A 53 9.53 4.64 1.45
C PHE A 53 10.58 3.52 1.60
N VAL A 54 10.15 2.27 1.45
CA VAL A 54 11.04 1.09 1.47
C VAL A 54 12.01 1.15 0.30
N LEU A 55 11.52 1.46 -0.91
CA LEU A 55 12.35 1.55 -2.11
C LEU A 55 13.40 2.67 -1.98
N HIS A 56 13.00 3.84 -1.49
CA HIS A 56 13.91 4.95 -1.22
C HIS A 56 15.03 4.54 -0.26
N GLY A 57 14.69 3.86 0.84
CA GLY A 57 15.69 3.33 1.78
C GLY A 57 16.64 2.31 1.13
N CYS A 58 16.12 1.42 0.28
CA CYS A 58 16.93 0.47 -0.48
C CYS A 58 17.88 1.16 -1.48
N VAL A 59 17.39 2.15 -2.21
CA VAL A 59 18.19 2.95 -3.16
C VAL A 59 19.30 3.69 -2.43
N MET A 60 19.01 4.35 -1.31
CA MET A 60 20.03 5.06 -0.52
C MET A 60 21.08 4.12 0.06
N ARG A 61 20.68 2.92 0.51
CA ARG A 61 21.63 1.89 0.95
C ARG A 61 22.48 1.33 -0.19
N LEU A 62 21.93 1.22 -1.39
CA LEU A 62 22.68 0.81 -2.57
C LEU A 62 23.70 1.88 -2.99
N LEU A 63 23.26 3.15 -3.06
CA LEU A 63 24.12 4.28 -3.42
C LEU A 63 25.27 4.47 -2.43
N THR A 64 25.01 4.36 -1.13
CA THR A 64 26.06 4.45 -0.10
C THR A 64 27.07 3.30 -0.21
N ARG A 65 26.64 2.08 -0.54
CA ARG A 65 27.54 0.95 -0.80
C ARG A 65 28.38 1.15 -2.06
N LEU A 66 27.77 1.63 -3.15
CA LEU A 66 28.48 1.94 -4.39
C LEU A 66 29.52 3.04 -4.18
N SER A 67 29.17 4.12 -3.46
CA SER A 67 30.10 5.19 -3.11
C SER A 67 31.28 4.68 -2.28
N ARG A 68 31.05 3.78 -1.32
CA ARG A 68 32.12 3.19 -0.50
C ARG A 68 33.01 2.22 -1.30
N SER A 69 32.50 1.56 -2.33
CA SER A 69 33.28 0.67 -3.20
C SER A 69 34.13 1.42 -4.23
N ALA A 70 33.79 2.69 -4.51
CA ALA A 70 34.48 3.53 -5.48
C ALA A 70 35.58 4.42 -4.84
N ALA A 71 35.66 4.45 -3.51
CA ALA A 71 36.66 5.16 -2.71
C ALA A 71 37.72 4.18 -2.18
#